data_AF-A0A6V8CVR6-F1
#
_entry.id   AF-A0A6V8CVR6-F1
#
_cell.length_a   1.000
_cell.length_b   1.000
_cell.length_c   1.000
_cell.angle_alpha   90.00
_cell.angle_beta   90.00
_cell.angle_gamma   90.00
#
_symmetry.space_group_name_H-M   'P 1'
#
loop_
_entity.id
_entity.type
_entity.pdbx_description
1 polymer ?
#
loop_
_entity_poly.entity_id
_entity_poly.type
_entity_poly.pdbx_seq_one_letter_code
_entity_poly.pdbx_strand_id
1 'polypeptide(L)'
;MRSTLYHIVPLILILLLIPVASSEVGDLDEDGVSDEQDACPETFGNSTLDRLGCMDTDEDGWSDPDENWTAPFGADAFPEREDAWSDTDGDGFPNQPSLSDSDDCPFKSGTSRVILRGCSDIDRDHVPDLYDDDADGDGIRNEMERAASTGRFLFDPFDASSTPEDRDFDTIPDVLDDDNDNDGWPDEIEIDRGSNHENRDITPLNQYFGIQTGFIYHGGLSFDDEYDEGEIEISLSWFISILTGELVIPIALIPIYVFLFVVRRRKYNTILTMIEVENDLERLFDLEMEVNELVRARSIKVYHGLVLRNALEERENILSDRTAQIKGRHGDFESE
;
A
#
# COMPACT_ATOMS: atom_id res chain seq x y z
N MET A 1 -98.26 35.92 85.05
CA MET A 1 -97.73 34.97 86.06
C MET A 1 -96.52 34.27 85.46
N ARG A 2 -95.34 34.42 86.10
CA ARG A 2 -94.19 33.49 86.19
C ARG A 2 -93.59 32.92 84.87
N SER A 3 -92.33 33.25 84.57
CA SER A 3 -91.11 32.47 84.95
C SER A 3 -90.82 31.40 83.87
N THR A 4 -89.64 31.15 83.31
CA THR A 4 -88.26 31.26 83.79
C THR A 4 -87.31 30.99 82.61
N LEU A 5 -86.17 31.70 82.60
CA LEU A 5 -84.80 31.30 82.26
C LEU A 5 -84.57 30.18 81.22
N TYR A 6 -83.94 30.45 80.09
CA TYR A 6 -82.47 30.53 79.88
C TYR A 6 -81.72 29.29 80.38
N HIS A 7 -81.19 28.54 79.41
CA HIS A 7 -80.05 27.59 79.42
C HIS A 7 -80.38 26.43 78.47
N ILE A 8 -79.38 25.90 77.75
CA ILE A 8 -79.44 24.87 76.68
C ILE A 8 -79.58 25.42 75.23
N VAL A 9 -78.94 26.55 74.92
CA VAL A 9 -78.43 26.76 73.54
C VAL A 9 -76.98 27.26 73.62
N PRO A 10 -76.02 26.35 73.87
CA PRO A 10 -74.80 26.43 73.08
C PRO A 10 -74.19 25.04 72.86
N LEU A 11 -74.51 24.38 71.75
CA LEU A 11 -73.64 23.33 71.19
C LEU A 11 -73.91 23.05 69.71
N ILE A 12 -75.08 23.42 69.19
CA ILE A 12 -75.47 23.15 67.79
C ILE A 12 -75.26 24.37 66.86
N LEU A 13 -74.83 25.52 67.37
CA LEU A 13 -74.51 26.71 66.56
C LEU A 13 -72.99 26.89 66.29
N ILE A 14 -72.12 26.04 66.86
CA ILE A 14 -70.66 26.06 66.63
C ILE A 14 -70.25 25.01 65.57
N LEU A 15 -71.21 24.36 64.90
CA LEU A 15 -70.95 23.45 63.77
C LEU A 15 -71.31 24.07 62.40
N LEU A 16 -71.65 25.36 62.34
CA LEU A 16 -72.03 26.10 61.11
C LEU A 16 -71.16 27.34 60.86
N LEU A 17 -70.02 27.45 61.57
CA LEU A 17 -68.96 28.44 61.35
C LEU A 17 -67.59 27.76 61.27
N ILE A 18 -67.54 26.55 60.71
CA ILE A 18 -66.31 26.15 60.05
C ILE A 18 -66.40 26.88 58.71
N PRO A 19 -65.59 27.91 58.43
CA PRO A 19 -65.33 28.23 57.04
C PRO A 19 -64.79 26.91 56.50
N VAL A 20 -65.55 26.26 55.62
CA VAL A 20 -64.90 25.42 54.63
C VAL A 20 -63.95 26.42 53.99
N ALA A 21 -62.68 26.36 54.38
CA ALA A 21 -61.64 27.00 53.63
C ALA A 21 -61.84 26.39 52.24
N SER A 22 -62.46 27.16 51.35
CA SER A 22 -62.17 26.98 49.95
C SER A 22 -60.65 26.99 49.92
N SER A 23 -60.05 25.93 49.40
CA SER A 23 -58.72 26.08 48.85
C SER A 23 -58.87 27.23 47.85
N GLU A 24 -58.57 28.47 48.27
CA GLU A 24 -58.09 29.44 47.31
C GLU A 24 -56.79 28.82 46.88
N VAL A 25 -56.87 28.15 45.73
CA VAL A 25 -55.69 27.62 45.09
C VAL A 25 -54.94 28.89 44.71
N GLY A 26 -53.84 29.14 45.42
CA GLY A 26 -52.97 30.27 45.13
C GLY A 26 -52.48 30.14 43.71
N ASP A 27 -52.26 31.27 43.09
CA ASP A 27 -51.61 31.45 41.80
C ASP A 27 -50.71 32.67 42.02
N LEU A 28 -49.48 32.40 42.46
CA LEU A 28 -48.57 33.39 43.03
C LEU A 28 -47.97 34.31 41.95
N ASP A 29 -47.79 33.82 40.73
CA ASP A 29 -47.26 34.55 39.59
C ASP A 29 -48.33 34.94 38.54
N GLU A 30 -49.58 34.57 38.76
CA GLU A 30 -50.75 34.94 37.97
C GLU A 30 -50.71 34.42 36.52
N ASP A 31 -50.09 33.25 36.30
CA ASP A 31 -49.98 32.59 34.99
C ASP A 31 -51.22 31.78 34.58
N GLY A 32 -52.16 31.60 35.53
CA GLY A 32 -53.40 30.88 35.33
C GLY A 32 -53.32 29.38 35.63
N VAL A 33 -52.16 28.90 36.07
CA VAL A 33 -51.95 27.61 36.73
C VAL A 33 -51.92 27.85 38.23
N SER A 34 -52.40 26.88 39.00
CA SER A 34 -52.43 27.02 40.45
C SER A 34 -51.15 26.52 41.08
N ASP A 35 -50.65 27.14 42.17
CA ASP A 35 -49.41 26.80 42.87
C ASP A 35 -49.24 25.29 43.19
N GLU A 36 -50.33 24.55 43.40
CA GLU A 36 -50.30 23.09 43.67
C GLU A 36 -50.02 22.23 42.42
N GLN A 37 -50.28 22.77 41.24
CA GLN A 37 -50.14 22.14 39.93
C GLN A 37 -48.99 22.73 39.11
N ASP A 38 -48.59 23.95 39.43
CA ASP A 38 -47.52 24.68 38.78
C ASP A 38 -46.15 24.11 39.20
N ALA A 39 -45.34 23.80 38.20
CA ALA A 39 -43.97 23.33 38.37
C ALA A 39 -43.00 24.49 38.64
N CYS A 40 -43.38 25.74 38.32
CA CYS A 40 -42.63 26.97 38.53
C CYS A 40 -43.43 28.06 39.29
N PRO A 41 -43.92 27.81 40.53
CA PRO A 41 -44.90 28.69 41.21
C PRO A 41 -44.50 30.16 41.48
N GLU A 42 -43.24 30.54 41.26
CA GLU A 42 -42.76 31.91 41.46
C GLU A 42 -42.44 32.63 40.13
N THR A 43 -42.60 31.94 38.99
CA THR A 43 -42.16 32.41 37.68
C THR A 43 -43.22 32.11 36.63
N PHE A 44 -43.87 33.17 36.16
CA PHE A 44 -44.85 33.12 35.09
C PHE A 44 -44.36 32.27 33.90
N GLY A 45 -45.19 31.33 33.46
CA GLY A 45 -44.92 30.51 32.29
C GLY A 45 -46.16 30.07 31.53
N ASN A 46 -45.92 29.30 30.47
CA ASN A 46 -46.91 28.91 29.46
C ASN A 46 -46.73 27.48 28.95
N SER A 47 -45.73 26.73 29.44
CA SER A 47 -45.55 25.32 29.11
C SER A 47 -46.77 24.49 29.53
N THR A 48 -47.07 23.45 28.75
CA THR A 48 -48.24 22.59 28.96
C THR A 48 -47.97 21.09 28.89
N LEU A 49 -46.81 20.65 28.37
CA LEU A 49 -46.52 19.24 28.07
C LEU A 49 -45.60 18.57 29.10
N ASP A 50 -44.60 19.28 29.62
CA ASP A 50 -43.68 18.78 30.64
C ASP A 50 -43.94 19.40 32.01
N ARG A 51 -43.44 20.61 32.25
CA ARG A 51 -43.53 21.35 33.49
C ARG A 51 -44.56 22.46 33.32
N LEU A 52 -45.79 22.11 33.64
CA LEU A 52 -46.93 23.02 33.58
C LEU A 52 -46.64 24.31 34.36
N GLY A 53 -46.85 25.46 33.72
CA GLY A 53 -46.66 26.80 34.33
C GLY A 53 -45.22 27.32 34.29
N CYS A 54 -44.26 26.55 33.74
CA CYS A 54 -42.91 27.06 33.50
C CYS A 54 -42.80 27.83 32.17
N MET A 55 -41.80 28.72 32.08
CA MET A 55 -41.49 29.49 30.88
C MET A 55 -41.27 28.56 29.67
N ASP A 56 -41.90 28.88 28.55
CA ASP A 56 -41.76 28.23 27.24
C ASP A 56 -41.67 29.36 26.19
N THR A 57 -40.46 29.61 25.70
CA THR A 57 -40.15 30.80 24.90
C THR A 57 -40.68 30.72 23.46
N ASP A 58 -40.79 29.53 22.89
CA ASP A 58 -41.22 29.34 21.49
C ASP A 58 -42.65 28.81 21.32
N GLU A 59 -43.35 28.58 22.44
CA GLU A 59 -44.75 28.19 22.52
C GLU A 59 -45.05 26.79 21.93
N ASP A 60 -44.07 25.88 21.92
CA ASP A 60 -44.26 24.50 21.45
C ASP A 60 -44.89 23.56 22.50
N GLY A 61 -44.98 24.04 23.73
CA GLY A 61 -45.58 23.38 24.88
C GLY A 61 -44.56 22.75 25.84
N TRP A 62 -43.28 22.72 25.53
CA TRP A 62 -42.20 22.24 26.40
C TRP A 62 -41.48 23.41 27.07
N SER A 63 -41.12 23.26 28.34
CA SER A 63 -40.53 24.37 29.10
C SER A 63 -39.04 24.57 28.83
N ASP A 64 -38.62 25.84 28.80
CA ASP A 64 -37.23 26.27 28.72
C ASP A 64 -36.38 25.61 29.83
N PRO A 65 -35.10 25.32 29.57
CA PRO A 65 -34.21 24.77 30.58
C PRO A 65 -33.86 25.79 31.67
N ASP A 66 -33.74 25.32 32.92
CA ASP A 66 -33.29 26.11 34.06
C ASP A 66 -32.13 25.45 34.84
N GLU A 67 -31.81 25.97 36.03
CA GLU A 67 -30.71 25.45 36.86
C GLU A 67 -30.86 23.96 37.24
N ASN A 68 -32.09 23.45 37.31
CA ASN A 68 -32.42 22.12 37.83
C ASN A 68 -33.04 21.18 36.78
N TRP A 69 -33.64 21.73 35.73
CA TRP A 69 -34.30 21.02 34.64
C TRP A 69 -33.64 21.40 33.32
N THR A 70 -32.73 20.56 32.85
CA THR A 70 -32.00 20.76 31.59
C THR A 70 -32.51 19.79 30.53
N ALA A 71 -32.09 19.96 29.27
CA ALA A 71 -32.51 19.10 28.16
C ALA A 71 -32.34 17.59 28.44
N PRO A 72 -31.23 17.10 29.05
CA PRO A 72 -31.12 15.68 29.46
C PRO A 72 -32.16 15.20 30.48
N PHE A 73 -32.82 16.11 31.19
CA PHE A 73 -33.90 15.81 32.14
C PHE A 73 -35.30 15.99 31.53
N GLY A 74 -35.40 16.44 30.27
CA GLY A 74 -36.65 16.59 29.54
C GLY A 74 -37.13 18.04 29.38
N ALA A 75 -36.30 19.03 29.70
CA ALA A 75 -36.54 20.41 29.27
C ALA A 75 -36.44 20.51 27.75
N ASP A 76 -37.00 21.58 27.20
CA ASP A 76 -36.84 21.89 25.79
C ASP A 76 -35.34 22.06 25.43
N ALA A 77 -34.90 21.28 24.45
CA ALA A 77 -33.55 21.33 23.92
C ALA A 77 -33.32 22.51 22.96
N PHE A 78 -34.38 23.08 22.36
CA PHE A 78 -34.30 24.20 21.43
C PHE A 78 -35.32 25.32 21.75
N PRO A 79 -35.16 26.08 22.85
CA PRO A 79 -36.12 27.11 23.34
C PRO A 79 -36.48 28.27 22.41
N GLU A 80 -35.94 28.32 21.20
CA GLU A 80 -36.22 29.35 20.20
C GLU A 80 -36.84 28.74 18.92
N ARG A 81 -37.25 27.47 18.95
CA ARG A 81 -37.71 26.68 17.79
C ARG A 81 -38.99 25.91 18.11
N GLU A 82 -40.11 26.52 17.70
CA GLU A 82 -41.48 25.96 17.83
C GLU A 82 -41.70 24.55 17.25
N ASP A 83 -40.76 24.05 16.44
CA ASP A 83 -40.84 22.77 15.72
C ASP A 83 -40.00 21.65 16.35
N ALA A 84 -39.21 21.93 17.39
CA ALA A 84 -38.20 21.02 17.92
C ALA A 84 -38.00 21.15 19.44
N TRP A 85 -38.39 20.14 20.21
CA TRP A 85 -38.22 20.13 21.68
C TRP A 85 -37.18 19.15 22.26
N SER A 86 -36.65 18.21 21.46
CA SER A 86 -35.88 17.06 21.99
C SER A 86 -34.56 16.86 21.28
N ASP A 87 -33.50 16.70 22.08
CA ASP A 87 -32.15 16.29 21.67
C ASP A 87 -31.60 15.29 22.70
N THR A 88 -31.79 14.01 22.41
CA THR A 88 -31.58 12.91 23.38
C THR A 88 -30.10 12.65 23.65
N ASP A 89 -29.22 12.85 22.68
CA ASP A 89 -27.78 12.63 22.83
C ASP A 89 -26.97 13.93 22.92
N GLY A 90 -27.61 15.09 22.73
CA GLY A 90 -27.05 16.40 23.00
C GLY A 90 -26.11 16.89 21.92
N ASP A 91 -26.28 16.43 20.68
CA ASP A 91 -25.40 16.76 19.55
C ASP A 91 -25.87 17.99 18.73
N GLY A 92 -27.02 18.55 19.10
CA GLY A 92 -27.63 19.71 18.49
C GLY A 92 -28.51 19.40 17.28
N PHE A 93 -28.79 18.13 16.99
CA PHE A 93 -29.77 17.71 15.99
C PHE A 93 -31.09 17.28 16.65
N PRO A 94 -32.24 17.84 16.25
CA PRO A 94 -33.51 17.53 16.89
C PRO A 94 -34.00 16.11 16.59
N ASN A 95 -34.60 15.43 17.56
CA ASN A 95 -35.17 14.09 17.34
C ASN A 95 -36.59 14.11 16.73
N GLN A 96 -37.16 15.30 16.51
CA GLN A 96 -38.52 15.46 16.01
C GLN A 96 -38.65 14.91 14.58
N PRO A 97 -39.50 13.89 14.36
CA PRO A 97 -39.67 13.32 13.03
C PRO A 97 -40.34 14.35 12.11
N SER A 98 -39.94 14.38 10.84
CA SER A 98 -40.43 15.28 9.77
C SER A 98 -39.69 16.62 9.64
N LEU A 99 -38.73 16.91 10.52
CA LEU A 99 -37.80 18.02 10.30
C LEU A 99 -36.75 17.65 9.25
N SER A 100 -36.33 18.64 8.46
CA SER A 100 -35.26 18.44 7.47
C SER A 100 -33.88 18.28 8.08
N ASP A 101 -33.72 18.76 9.31
CA ASP A 101 -32.53 18.68 10.15
C ASP A 101 -32.69 17.68 11.29
N SER A 102 -33.74 16.83 11.26
CA SER A 102 -33.93 15.76 12.23
C SER A 102 -32.69 14.87 12.30
N ASP A 103 -32.34 14.47 13.50
CA ASP A 103 -31.27 13.53 13.80
C ASP A 103 -31.63 12.12 13.30
N ASP A 104 -30.75 11.55 12.48
CA ASP A 104 -30.85 10.18 11.96
C ASP A 104 -30.23 9.15 12.93
N CYS A 105 -29.47 9.60 13.93
CA CYS A 105 -28.84 8.81 14.98
C CYS A 105 -29.22 9.24 16.41
N PRO A 106 -30.52 9.25 16.83
CA PRO A 106 -31.04 9.86 18.07
C PRO A 106 -30.44 9.44 19.43
N PHE A 107 -29.56 8.45 19.46
CA PHE A 107 -28.98 7.90 20.68
C PHE A 107 -27.45 7.84 20.63
N LYS A 108 -26.83 8.41 19.60
CA LYS A 108 -25.38 8.43 19.41
C LYS A 108 -25.02 9.76 18.77
N SER A 109 -24.47 10.64 19.61
CA SER A 109 -24.06 11.97 19.18
C SER A 109 -23.12 11.94 17.98
N GLY A 110 -23.32 12.90 17.09
CA GLY A 110 -22.57 13.02 15.86
C GLY A 110 -22.58 14.43 15.26
N THR A 111 -21.86 14.61 14.16
CA THR A 111 -21.74 15.93 13.50
C THR A 111 -22.07 15.92 12.01
N SER A 112 -22.42 14.75 11.47
CA SER A 112 -22.68 14.55 10.04
C SER A 112 -23.82 15.43 9.51
N ARG A 113 -23.79 15.80 8.22
CA ARG A 113 -24.77 16.73 7.60
C ARG A 113 -25.21 16.39 6.17
N VAL A 114 -24.52 15.51 5.45
CA VAL A 114 -24.71 15.33 4.00
C VAL A 114 -25.71 14.21 3.64
N ILE A 115 -25.63 13.05 4.30
CA ILE A 115 -26.48 11.88 4.01
C ILE A 115 -27.35 11.52 5.20
N LEU A 116 -26.70 11.34 6.35
CA LEU A 116 -27.34 11.21 7.65
C LEU A 116 -26.94 12.44 8.49
N ARG A 117 -27.85 12.95 9.31
CA ARG A 117 -27.61 14.06 10.25
C ARG A 117 -27.48 13.53 11.67
N GLY A 118 -26.67 14.18 12.50
CA GLY A 118 -26.44 13.77 13.91
C GLY A 118 -25.74 12.41 14.06
N CYS A 119 -25.19 11.85 13.00
CA CYS A 119 -24.43 10.61 13.06
C CYS A 119 -22.93 10.87 13.19
N SER A 120 -22.24 9.84 13.71
CA SER A 120 -20.78 9.75 13.82
C SER A 120 -20.09 10.25 12.54
N ASP A 121 -19.14 11.16 12.71
CA ASP A 121 -18.40 11.89 11.67
C ASP A 121 -17.06 12.28 12.30
N ILE A 122 -16.12 11.33 12.28
CA ILE A 122 -14.91 11.36 13.11
C ILE A 122 -13.89 12.38 12.59
N ASP A 123 -13.76 12.56 11.28
CA ASP A 123 -12.88 13.53 10.62
C ASP A 123 -13.51 14.92 10.45
N ARG A 124 -14.84 15.01 10.58
CA ARG A 124 -15.66 16.23 10.51
C ARG A 124 -15.77 16.82 9.12
N ASP A 125 -15.72 16.01 8.07
CA ASP A 125 -15.99 16.44 6.70
C ASP A 125 -17.49 16.59 6.38
N HIS A 126 -18.35 16.23 7.35
CA HIS A 126 -19.82 16.21 7.31
C HIS A 126 -20.45 14.97 6.68
N VAL A 127 -19.66 14.00 6.24
CA VAL A 127 -20.09 12.68 5.80
C VAL A 127 -20.13 11.79 7.04
N PRO A 128 -21.19 11.00 7.26
CA PRO A 128 -21.21 10.08 8.39
C PRO A 128 -20.25 8.91 8.13
N ASP A 129 -19.52 8.44 9.15
CA ASP A 129 -18.52 7.36 9.08
C ASP A 129 -18.99 6.10 8.32
N LEU A 130 -20.30 5.82 8.35
CA LEU A 130 -20.91 4.66 7.67
C LEU A 130 -20.88 4.77 6.14
N TYR A 131 -20.91 6.00 5.61
CA TYR A 131 -20.92 6.32 4.18
C TYR A 131 -19.68 7.08 3.75
N ASP A 132 -18.70 7.17 4.64
CA ASP A 132 -17.42 7.77 4.34
C ASP A 132 -16.44 6.71 3.82
N ASP A 133 -15.78 7.05 2.71
CA ASP A 133 -14.76 6.20 2.11
C ASP A 133 -13.41 6.40 2.80
N ASP A 134 -13.18 7.49 3.53
CA ASP A 134 -11.98 7.83 4.32
C ASP A 134 -12.47 8.39 5.66
N ALA A 135 -12.92 7.50 6.56
CA ALA A 135 -13.72 7.93 7.69
C ALA A 135 -12.92 8.78 8.68
N ASP A 136 -11.65 8.47 8.90
CA ASP A 136 -10.78 9.22 9.82
C ASP A 136 -10.02 10.37 9.17
N GLY A 137 -10.17 10.56 7.85
CA GLY A 137 -9.68 11.71 7.10
C GLY A 137 -8.15 11.76 7.06
N ASP A 138 -7.49 10.61 7.12
CA ASP A 138 -6.03 10.51 7.10
C ASP A 138 -5.44 10.55 5.67
N GLY A 139 -6.32 10.48 4.65
CA GLY A 139 -5.98 10.55 3.24
C GLY A 139 -5.96 9.20 2.54
N ILE A 140 -6.11 8.08 3.28
CA ILE A 140 -6.17 6.74 2.73
C ILE A 140 -7.59 6.19 2.89
N ARG A 141 -8.16 5.68 1.80
CA ARG A 141 -9.51 5.10 1.87
C ARG A 141 -9.56 3.91 2.84
N ASN A 142 -10.68 3.79 3.54
CA ASN A 142 -11.04 2.69 4.44
C ASN A 142 -10.80 1.29 3.83
N GLU A 143 -11.05 1.15 2.51
CA GLU A 143 -10.79 -0.09 1.78
C GLU A 143 -9.29 -0.37 1.57
N MET A 144 -8.48 0.66 1.34
CA MET A 144 -7.05 0.58 1.08
C MET A 144 -6.28 0.24 2.35
N GLU A 145 -6.63 0.82 3.49
CA GLU A 145 -6.06 0.44 4.79
C GLU A 145 -6.33 -1.04 5.13
N ARG A 146 -7.56 -1.49 4.91
CA ARG A 146 -7.92 -2.91 5.09
C ARG A 146 -7.18 -3.82 4.11
N ALA A 147 -6.90 -3.36 2.90
CA ALA A 147 -6.13 -4.11 1.91
C ALA A 147 -4.62 -4.12 2.20
N ALA A 148 -4.08 -3.02 2.72
CA ALA A 148 -2.69 -2.88 3.16
C ALA A 148 -2.40 -3.69 4.44
N SER A 149 -3.46 -4.00 5.21
CA SER A 149 -3.37 -4.82 6.41
C SER A 149 -2.82 -6.22 6.11
N THR A 150 -1.82 -6.62 6.89
CA THR A 150 -1.17 -7.93 6.82
C THR A 150 -1.47 -8.76 8.08
N GLY A 151 -1.02 -10.02 8.12
CA GLY A 151 -1.12 -10.83 9.34
C GLY A 151 -0.34 -10.29 10.55
N ARG A 152 0.49 -9.25 10.38
CA ARG A 152 1.31 -8.65 11.44
C ARG A 152 0.89 -7.23 11.80
N PHE A 153 0.38 -6.47 10.83
CA PHE A 153 -0.03 -5.08 10.98
C PHE A 153 -1.46 -4.96 10.47
N LEU A 154 -2.36 -4.49 11.32
CA LEU A 154 -3.75 -4.22 10.96
C LEU A 154 -3.93 -2.72 11.05
N PHE A 155 -4.42 -2.11 9.98
CA PHE A 155 -4.79 -0.71 9.92
C PHE A 155 -6.27 -0.57 10.26
N ASP A 156 -6.60 0.36 11.15
CA ASP A 156 -7.97 0.63 11.64
C ASP A 156 -8.53 1.87 10.96
N PRO A 157 -9.53 1.73 10.06
CA PRO A 157 -10.10 2.83 9.27
C PRO A 157 -10.87 3.91 10.01
N PHE A 158 -10.77 3.94 11.33
CA PHE A 158 -11.45 4.89 12.20
C PHE A 158 -10.45 5.49 13.21
N ASP A 159 -9.15 5.42 12.91
CA ASP A 159 -8.06 5.97 13.70
C ASP A 159 -6.97 6.51 12.77
N ALA A 160 -6.98 7.82 12.54
CA ALA A 160 -6.03 8.52 11.67
C ALA A 160 -4.54 8.40 12.09
N SER A 161 -4.23 7.75 13.22
CA SER A 161 -2.86 7.38 13.59
C SER A 161 -2.44 5.98 13.10
N SER A 162 -3.40 5.26 12.52
CA SER A 162 -3.29 3.91 11.97
C SER A 162 -3.26 3.91 10.45
N THR A 163 -2.55 4.86 9.85
CA THR A 163 -2.37 5.01 8.41
C THR A 163 -1.22 4.15 7.89
N PRO A 164 -1.36 3.43 6.76
CA PRO A 164 -0.24 2.82 6.07
C PRO A 164 0.71 3.88 5.47
N GLU A 165 1.93 3.49 5.13
CA GLU A 165 2.86 4.37 4.41
C GLU A 165 2.34 4.58 2.97
N ASP A 166 2.34 5.85 2.53
CA ASP A 166 2.02 6.32 1.18
C ASP A 166 3.06 7.40 0.87
N ARG A 167 4.05 7.04 0.06
CA ARG A 167 5.30 7.76 -0.11
C ARG A 167 5.17 8.95 -1.06
N ASP A 168 4.38 8.80 -2.11
CA ASP A 168 4.16 9.83 -3.13
C ASP A 168 2.85 10.63 -2.91
N PHE A 169 2.02 10.20 -1.96
CA PHE A 169 0.74 10.78 -1.57
C PHE A 169 -0.33 10.69 -2.67
N ASP A 170 -0.34 9.61 -3.45
CA ASP A 170 -1.36 9.37 -4.47
C ASP A 170 -2.61 8.63 -3.95
N THR A 171 -2.67 8.36 -2.63
CA THR A 171 -3.72 7.62 -1.89
C THR A 171 -3.66 6.10 -2.02
N ILE A 172 -2.64 5.55 -2.67
CA ILE A 172 -2.37 4.12 -2.77
C ILE A 172 -1.24 3.81 -1.77
N PRO A 173 -1.48 2.95 -0.76
CA PRO A 173 -0.42 2.56 0.16
C PRO A 173 0.75 1.87 -0.54
N ASP A 174 1.98 2.11 -0.10
CA ASP A 174 3.25 1.59 -0.66
C ASP A 174 3.30 0.05 -0.82
N VAL A 175 2.49 -0.65 -0.02
CA VAL A 175 2.40 -2.13 -0.07
C VAL A 175 1.44 -2.65 -1.15
N LEU A 176 0.65 -1.76 -1.75
CA LEU A 176 -0.34 -2.01 -2.80
C LEU A 176 -0.02 -1.25 -4.09
N ASP A 177 0.87 -0.26 -4.02
CA ASP A 177 1.31 0.53 -5.15
C ASP A 177 2.42 -0.21 -5.94
N ASP A 178 2.41 -0.02 -7.25
CA ASP A 178 3.38 -0.59 -8.18
C ASP A 178 4.56 0.38 -8.43
N ASP A 179 4.43 1.67 -8.10
CA ASP A 179 5.44 2.73 -8.28
C ASP A 179 5.39 3.75 -7.11
N ASN A 180 6.06 3.41 -6.00
CA ASN A 180 5.93 4.12 -4.71
C ASN A 180 6.46 5.57 -4.71
N ASP A 181 7.24 5.98 -5.70
CA ASP A 181 7.74 7.36 -5.78
C ASP A 181 7.27 8.12 -7.03
N ASN A 182 6.50 7.44 -7.88
CA ASN A 182 5.79 7.95 -9.04
C ASN A 182 6.72 8.72 -9.98
N ASP A 183 7.89 8.13 -10.19
CA ASP A 183 8.88 8.55 -11.18
C ASP A 183 8.65 7.89 -12.55
N GLY A 184 7.67 6.98 -12.63
CA GLY A 184 7.26 6.25 -13.82
C GLY A 184 7.94 4.88 -13.95
N TRP A 185 8.84 4.51 -13.05
CA TRP A 185 9.46 3.18 -13.01
C TRP A 185 8.80 2.29 -11.96
N PRO A 186 8.31 1.11 -12.36
CA PRO A 186 7.75 0.18 -11.38
C PRO A 186 8.79 -0.30 -10.36
N ASP A 187 8.38 -0.40 -9.11
CA ASP A 187 9.18 -0.86 -7.96
C ASP A 187 9.90 -2.18 -8.25
N GLU A 188 9.21 -3.14 -8.87
CA GLU A 188 9.79 -4.46 -9.19
C GLU A 188 11.02 -4.31 -10.11
N ILE A 189 10.93 -3.41 -11.09
CA ILE A 189 12.03 -3.15 -12.03
C ILE A 189 13.16 -2.42 -11.31
N GLU A 190 12.84 -1.42 -10.52
CA GLU A 190 13.82 -0.65 -9.75
C GLU A 190 14.61 -1.53 -8.79
N ILE A 191 13.93 -2.38 -8.03
CA ILE A 191 14.52 -3.33 -7.09
C ILE A 191 15.39 -4.35 -7.82
N ASP A 192 14.94 -4.92 -8.95
CA ASP A 192 15.74 -5.84 -9.77
C ASP A 192 17.01 -5.16 -10.31
N ARG A 193 16.92 -3.87 -10.65
CA ARG A 193 18.05 -3.07 -11.15
C ARG A 193 18.88 -2.43 -10.05
N GLY A 194 18.45 -2.51 -8.80
CA GLY A 194 19.12 -1.95 -7.63
C GLY A 194 19.07 -0.42 -7.51
N SER A 195 18.15 0.26 -8.22
CA SER A 195 17.78 1.64 -7.89
C SER A 195 16.86 1.69 -6.66
N ASN A 196 16.57 2.89 -6.18
CA ASN A 196 15.82 3.08 -4.94
C ASN A 196 14.40 3.55 -5.22
N HIS A 197 13.46 2.60 -5.23
CA HIS A 197 12.00 2.77 -5.39
C HIS A 197 11.28 3.72 -4.41
N GLU A 198 11.99 4.29 -3.45
CA GLU A 198 11.43 5.31 -2.54
C GLU A 198 11.94 6.73 -2.86
N ASN A 199 12.74 6.87 -3.93
CA ASN A 199 13.42 8.10 -4.29
C ASN A 199 13.36 8.40 -5.80
N ARG A 200 12.35 9.19 -6.13
CA ARG A 200 12.02 9.72 -7.46
C ARG A 200 13.17 10.31 -8.27
N ASP A 201 14.23 10.78 -7.60
CA ASP A 201 15.39 11.34 -8.29
C ASP A 201 16.35 10.25 -8.83
N ILE A 202 16.19 8.99 -8.44
CA ILE A 202 17.09 7.87 -8.73
C ILE A 202 16.38 6.76 -9.51
N THR A 203 16.33 6.91 -10.83
CA THR A 203 15.80 5.89 -11.75
C THR A 203 16.89 4.90 -12.20
N PRO A 204 16.52 3.78 -12.85
CA PRO A 204 17.47 2.91 -13.54
C PRO A 204 18.32 3.62 -14.59
N LEU A 205 17.84 4.71 -15.20
CA LEU A 205 18.60 5.45 -16.21
C LEU A 205 19.75 6.27 -15.61
N ASN A 206 19.61 6.77 -14.38
CA ASN A 206 20.54 7.76 -13.81
C ASN A 206 21.29 7.30 -12.53
N GLN A 207 20.94 6.15 -11.95
CA GLN A 207 21.54 5.62 -10.71
C GLN A 207 23.07 5.47 -10.75
N TYR A 208 23.65 5.26 -11.95
CA TYR A 208 25.10 5.11 -12.11
C TYR A 208 25.77 6.46 -12.36
N PHE A 209 26.60 6.87 -11.39
CA PHE A 209 27.38 8.13 -11.43
C PHE A 209 26.52 9.41 -11.42
N GLY A 210 25.21 9.31 -11.18
CA GLY A 210 24.29 10.45 -11.13
C GLY A 210 24.14 11.16 -12.49
N ILE A 211 24.36 10.43 -13.59
CA ILE A 211 24.19 10.92 -14.96
C ILE A 211 23.24 9.98 -15.69
N GLN A 212 22.43 10.53 -16.59
CA GLN A 212 21.59 9.71 -17.46
C GLN A 212 22.46 8.89 -18.41
N THR A 213 22.41 7.57 -18.26
CA THR A 213 23.26 6.60 -18.97
C THR A 213 22.60 5.99 -20.20
N GLY A 214 21.32 6.29 -20.44
CA GLY A 214 20.52 5.65 -21.47
C GLY A 214 19.28 6.43 -21.88
N PHE A 215 18.49 5.80 -22.75
CA PHE A 215 17.21 6.29 -23.28
C PHE A 215 16.28 5.10 -23.56
N ILE A 216 14.99 5.37 -23.66
CA ILE A 216 13.95 4.44 -24.07
C ILE A 216 13.64 4.63 -25.56
N TYR A 217 13.31 3.54 -26.26
CA TYR A 217 12.99 3.54 -27.69
C TYR A 217 11.60 2.96 -27.94
N HIS A 218 10.69 3.87 -28.33
CA HIS A 218 9.28 3.59 -28.64
C HIS A 218 9.02 3.04 -30.05
N GLY A 219 10.03 3.06 -30.94
CA GLY A 219 9.86 2.68 -32.34
C GLY A 219 9.97 3.82 -33.34
N GLY A 220 10.44 3.52 -34.55
CA GLY A 220 10.64 4.53 -35.59
C GLY A 220 11.89 5.39 -35.33
N LEU A 221 11.69 6.67 -35.03
CA LEU A 221 12.75 7.64 -34.70
C LEU A 221 12.45 8.42 -33.41
N SER A 222 11.55 7.94 -32.55
CA SER A 222 11.26 8.52 -31.24
C SER A 222 12.11 7.88 -30.15
N PHE A 223 12.59 8.74 -29.25
CA PHE A 223 13.41 8.38 -28.10
C PHE A 223 13.09 9.39 -26.99
N ASP A 224 12.91 8.90 -25.78
CA ASP A 224 12.84 9.72 -24.57
C ASP A 224 13.44 8.97 -23.38
N ASP A 225 13.12 9.44 -22.17
CA ASP A 225 13.56 8.92 -20.89
C ASP A 225 12.42 8.40 -20.02
N GLU A 226 11.21 8.32 -20.57
CA GLU A 226 10.01 7.85 -19.91
C GLU A 226 9.91 6.34 -20.09
N TYR A 227 9.72 5.63 -18.98
CA TYR A 227 9.56 4.18 -19.02
C TYR A 227 8.20 3.81 -19.59
N ASP A 228 8.18 2.86 -20.52
CA ASP A 228 6.93 2.26 -21.03
C ASP A 228 7.11 0.74 -21.15
N GLU A 229 6.08 0.01 -20.75
CA GLU A 229 6.07 -1.44 -20.73
C GLU A 229 6.12 -1.99 -22.17
N GLY A 230 7.13 -2.81 -22.45
CA GLY A 230 7.29 -3.47 -23.75
C GLY A 230 8.15 -2.70 -24.75
N GLU A 231 8.69 -1.55 -24.36
CA GLU A 231 9.66 -0.81 -25.15
C GLU A 231 11.12 -1.20 -24.86
N ILE A 232 12.04 -0.69 -25.68
CA ILE A 232 13.46 -1.07 -25.59
C ILE A 232 14.23 0.00 -24.83
N GLU A 233 14.62 -0.33 -23.60
CA GLU A 233 15.61 0.39 -22.82
C GLU A 233 17.02 0.15 -23.37
N ILE A 234 17.79 1.22 -23.64
CA ILE A 234 19.23 1.14 -23.92
C ILE A 234 19.97 2.00 -22.90
N SER A 235 20.40 1.38 -21.79
CA SER A 235 21.07 2.05 -20.68
C SER A 235 22.23 1.25 -20.09
N LEU A 236 23.01 1.87 -19.19
CA LEU A 236 24.03 1.16 -18.43
C LEU A 236 23.40 0.18 -17.44
N SER A 237 22.27 0.52 -16.83
CA SER A 237 21.52 -0.38 -15.92
C SER A 237 21.09 -1.65 -16.64
N TRP A 238 20.47 -1.53 -17.82
CA TRP A 238 20.10 -2.66 -18.66
C TRP A 238 21.28 -3.53 -19.08
N PHE A 239 22.40 -2.90 -19.44
CA PHE A 239 23.60 -3.64 -19.79
C PHE A 239 24.17 -4.43 -18.60
N ILE A 240 24.19 -3.81 -17.41
CA ILE A 240 24.66 -4.46 -16.18
C ILE A 240 23.73 -5.62 -15.81
N SER A 241 22.41 -5.44 -15.84
CA SER A 241 21.44 -6.49 -15.50
C SER A 241 21.57 -7.72 -16.41
N ILE A 242 21.79 -7.50 -17.72
CA ILE A 242 22.09 -8.58 -18.67
C ILE A 242 23.40 -9.29 -18.29
N LEU A 243 24.46 -8.54 -18.01
CA LEU A 243 25.76 -9.15 -17.68
C LEU A 243 25.74 -9.95 -16.37
N THR A 244 24.99 -9.48 -15.37
CA THR A 244 24.81 -10.17 -14.09
C THR A 244 23.82 -11.33 -14.17
N GLY A 245 23.06 -11.43 -15.25
CA GLY A 245 22.18 -12.57 -15.53
C GLY A 245 22.95 -13.90 -15.52
N GLU A 246 22.38 -14.90 -14.83
CA GLU A 246 23.06 -16.16 -14.50
C GLU A 246 23.65 -16.92 -15.70
N LEU A 247 23.06 -16.76 -16.89
CA LEU A 247 23.39 -17.54 -18.09
C LEU A 247 24.18 -16.76 -19.16
N VAL A 248 24.37 -15.46 -19.03
CA VAL A 248 24.97 -14.64 -20.10
C VAL A 248 26.45 -14.94 -20.28
N ILE A 249 27.22 -15.04 -19.19
CA ILE A 249 28.65 -15.36 -19.25
C ILE A 249 28.89 -16.76 -19.86
N PRO A 250 28.22 -17.84 -19.40
CA PRO A 250 28.35 -19.16 -20.04
C PRO A 250 28.00 -19.16 -21.53
N ILE A 251 26.91 -18.50 -21.94
CA ILE A 251 26.48 -18.43 -23.35
C ILE A 251 27.49 -17.67 -24.19
N ALA A 252 27.97 -16.52 -23.71
CA ALA A 252 28.98 -15.71 -24.39
C ALA A 252 30.32 -16.45 -24.59
N LEU A 253 30.65 -17.39 -23.70
CA LEU A 253 31.85 -18.22 -23.82
C LEU A 253 31.72 -19.35 -24.88
N ILE A 254 30.52 -19.78 -25.26
CA ILE A 254 30.32 -20.90 -26.21
C ILE A 254 31.00 -20.63 -27.57
N PRO A 255 30.78 -19.50 -28.26
CA PRO A 255 31.44 -19.21 -29.53
C PRO A 255 32.96 -19.18 -29.41
N ILE A 256 33.47 -18.65 -28.30
CA ILE A 256 34.91 -18.60 -28.00
C ILE A 256 35.46 -20.03 -27.85
N TYR A 257 34.79 -20.89 -27.10
CA TYR A 257 35.18 -22.30 -26.96
C TYR A 257 35.11 -23.05 -28.29
N VAL A 258 34.08 -22.84 -29.10
CA VAL A 258 33.94 -23.44 -30.44
C VAL A 258 35.06 -22.96 -31.37
N PHE A 259 35.35 -21.66 -31.38
CA PHE A 259 36.44 -21.08 -32.16
C PHE A 259 37.79 -21.70 -31.77
N LEU A 260 38.12 -21.72 -30.47
CA LEU A 260 39.34 -22.34 -29.97
C LEU A 260 39.39 -23.84 -30.29
N PHE A 261 38.27 -24.55 -30.21
CA PHE A 261 38.17 -25.96 -30.60
C PHE A 261 38.48 -26.17 -32.09
N VAL A 262 37.90 -25.36 -32.98
CA VAL A 262 38.12 -25.44 -34.43
C VAL A 262 39.57 -25.11 -34.78
N VAL A 263 40.14 -24.04 -34.23
CA VAL A 263 41.54 -23.65 -34.46
C VAL A 263 42.48 -24.77 -34.02
N ARG A 264 42.28 -25.33 -32.82
CA ARG A 264 43.10 -26.44 -32.30
C ARG A 264 42.98 -27.70 -33.17
N ARG A 265 41.77 -28.03 -33.63
CA ARG A 265 41.52 -29.19 -34.50
C ARG A 265 42.16 -29.02 -35.88
N ARG A 266 42.07 -27.83 -36.47
CA ARG A 266 42.74 -27.52 -37.75
C ARG A 266 44.24 -27.66 -37.62
N LYS A 267 44.86 -27.06 -36.59
CA LYS A 267 46.30 -27.21 -36.33
C LYS A 267 46.73 -28.67 -36.20
N TYR A 268 46.01 -29.46 -35.39
CA TYR A 268 46.28 -30.90 -35.26
C TYR A 268 46.22 -31.64 -36.60
N ASN A 269 45.16 -31.45 -37.38
CA ASN A 269 45.01 -32.10 -38.67
C ASN A 269 46.10 -31.69 -39.67
N THR A 270 46.49 -30.41 -39.67
CA THR A 270 47.56 -29.90 -40.54
C THR A 270 48.89 -30.58 -40.24
N ILE A 271 49.28 -30.67 -38.96
CA ILE A 271 50.52 -31.35 -38.57
C ILE A 271 50.46 -32.84 -38.89
N LEU A 272 49.32 -33.51 -38.64
CA LEU A 272 49.14 -34.92 -39.00
C LEU A 272 49.35 -35.15 -40.51
N THR A 273 48.75 -34.31 -41.35
CA THR A 273 48.93 -34.42 -42.81
C THR A 273 50.37 -34.14 -43.25
N MET A 274 51.09 -33.24 -42.56
CA MET A 274 52.50 -33.00 -42.84
C MET A 274 53.33 -34.25 -42.52
N ILE A 275 53.10 -34.90 -41.38
CA ILE A 275 53.80 -36.13 -40.98
C ILE A 275 53.54 -37.27 -41.99
N GLU A 276 52.29 -37.48 -42.40
CA GLU A 276 51.92 -38.60 -43.28
C GLU A 276 52.56 -38.52 -44.67
N VAL A 277 52.72 -37.30 -45.22
CA VAL A 277 53.23 -37.08 -46.58
C VAL A 277 54.75 -36.91 -46.61
N GLU A 278 55.38 -36.54 -45.48
CA GLU A 278 56.81 -36.26 -45.42
C GLU A 278 57.66 -37.51 -45.69
N ASN A 279 58.75 -37.35 -46.45
CA ASN A 279 59.65 -38.45 -46.83
C ASN A 279 61.10 -38.21 -46.38
N ASP A 280 61.39 -37.07 -45.75
CA ASP A 280 62.71 -36.70 -45.25
C ASP A 280 62.78 -36.86 -43.71
N LEU A 281 63.82 -37.55 -43.24
CA LEU A 281 64.07 -37.80 -41.81
C LEU A 281 64.46 -36.52 -41.07
N GLU A 282 65.22 -35.61 -41.69
CA GLU A 282 65.60 -34.35 -41.05
C GLU A 282 64.37 -33.46 -40.83
N ARG A 283 63.45 -33.49 -41.79
CA ARG A 283 62.19 -32.74 -41.72
C ARG A 283 61.20 -33.31 -40.70
N LEU A 284 61.21 -34.62 -40.47
CA LEU A 284 60.41 -35.25 -39.41
C LEU A 284 60.88 -34.84 -38.01
N PHE A 285 62.19 -34.71 -37.80
CA PHE A 285 62.75 -34.19 -36.55
C PHE A 285 62.31 -32.75 -36.27
N ASP A 286 62.31 -31.88 -37.29
CA ASP A 286 61.76 -30.52 -37.17
C ASP A 286 60.28 -30.53 -36.76
N LEU A 287 59.48 -31.42 -37.35
CA LEU A 287 58.06 -31.57 -37.03
C LEU A 287 57.85 -32.06 -35.59
N GLU A 288 58.71 -32.94 -35.07
CA GLU A 288 58.67 -33.36 -33.67
C GLU A 288 58.92 -32.18 -32.71
N MET A 289 59.91 -31.33 -33.02
CA MET A 289 60.17 -30.11 -32.26
C MET A 289 58.97 -29.15 -32.31
N GLU A 290 58.34 -29.00 -33.48
CA GLU A 290 57.15 -28.17 -33.65
C GLU A 290 55.96 -28.69 -32.82
N VAL A 291 55.72 -30.01 -32.81
CA VAL A 291 54.67 -30.64 -31.98
C VAL A 291 54.90 -30.34 -30.49
N ASN A 292 56.14 -30.45 -30.02
CA ASN A 292 56.48 -30.18 -28.62
C ASN A 292 56.21 -28.72 -28.23
N GLU A 293 56.56 -27.76 -29.10
CA GLU A 293 56.24 -26.35 -28.86
C GLU A 293 54.74 -26.07 -28.91
N LEU A 294 53.99 -26.71 -29.81
CA LEU A 294 52.54 -26.58 -29.89
C LEU A 294 51.83 -27.09 -28.62
N VAL A 295 52.32 -28.16 -28.01
CA VAL A 295 51.81 -28.66 -26.72
C VAL A 295 52.20 -27.70 -25.59
N ARG A 296 53.46 -27.25 -25.53
CA ARG A 296 53.95 -26.32 -24.51
C ARG A 296 53.17 -25.00 -24.51
N ALA A 297 52.92 -24.45 -25.70
CA ALA A 297 52.13 -23.23 -25.89
C ALA A 297 50.61 -23.44 -25.74
N ARG A 298 50.15 -24.65 -25.36
CA ARG A 298 48.72 -25.02 -25.25
C ARG A 298 47.92 -24.78 -26.54
N SER A 299 48.61 -24.77 -27.68
CA SER A 299 48.04 -24.61 -29.02
C SER A 299 47.40 -25.88 -29.54
N ILE A 300 47.76 -27.05 -28.99
CA ILE A 300 47.05 -28.32 -29.17
C ILE A 300 46.88 -29.03 -27.80
N LYS A 301 46.00 -30.02 -27.72
CA LYS A 301 45.79 -30.79 -26.48
C LYS A 301 46.91 -31.81 -26.29
N VAL A 302 47.23 -32.14 -25.04
CA VAL A 302 48.31 -33.10 -24.70
C VAL A 302 48.10 -34.44 -25.39
N TYR A 303 46.88 -34.99 -25.38
CA TYR A 303 46.60 -36.26 -26.06
C TYR A 303 46.74 -36.17 -27.59
N HIS A 304 46.40 -35.03 -28.21
CA HIS A 304 46.68 -34.82 -29.63
C HIS A 304 48.19 -34.83 -29.90
N GLY A 305 48.98 -34.21 -29.03
CA GLY A 305 50.45 -34.25 -29.11
C GLY A 305 51.01 -35.67 -29.00
N LEU A 306 50.49 -36.48 -28.06
CA LEU A 306 50.88 -37.90 -27.94
C LEU A 306 50.57 -38.70 -29.20
N VAL A 307 49.39 -38.49 -29.79
CA VAL A 307 49.02 -39.16 -31.06
C VAL A 307 49.93 -38.72 -32.21
N LEU A 308 50.25 -37.42 -32.32
CA LEU A 308 51.17 -36.93 -33.35
C LEU A 308 52.57 -37.51 -33.18
N ARG A 309 53.05 -37.66 -31.94
CA ARG A 309 54.34 -38.28 -31.65
C ARG A 309 54.38 -39.76 -32.04
N ASN A 310 53.34 -40.52 -31.72
CA ASN A 310 53.25 -41.90 -32.17
C ASN A 310 53.24 -41.99 -33.71
N ALA A 311 52.54 -41.08 -34.39
CA ALA A 311 52.53 -41.02 -35.86
C ALA A 311 53.90 -40.67 -36.45
N LEU A 312 54.66 -39.78 -35.81
CA LEU A 312 56.06 -39.46 -36.17
C LEU A 312 56.95 -40.70 -36.04
N GLU A 313 56.91 -41.38 -34.90
CA GLU A 313 57.70 -42.60 -34.65
C GLU A 313 57.40 -43.70 -35.69
N GLU A 314 56.12 -43.91 -36.03
CA GLU A 314 55.72 -44.86 -37.07
C GLU A 314 56.27 -44.47 -38.45
N ARG A 315 56.21 -43.18 -38.80
CA ARG A 315 56.71 -42.69 -40.09
C ARG A 315 58.21 -42.81 -40.22
N GLU A 316 58.96 -42.46 -39.16
CA GLU A 316 60.41 -42.59 -39.10
C GLU A 316 60.85 -44.06 -39.29
N ASN A 317 60.18 -44.99 -38.61
CA ASN A 317 60.46 -46.43 -38.76
C ASN A 317 60.28 -46.90 -40.20
N ILE A 318 59.19 -46.49 -40.88
CA ILE A 318 58.92 -46.86 -42.28
C ILE A 318 60.03 -46.34 -43.22
N LEU A 319 60.52 -45.12 -43.01
CA LEU A 319 61.57 -44.53 -43.85
C LEU A 319 62.95 -45.12 -43.56
N SER A 320 63.23 -45.45 -42.29
CA SER A 320 64.46 -46.13 -41.85
C SER A 320 64.55 -47.54 -42.47
N ASP A 321 63.46 -48.31 -42.45
CA ASP A 321 63.40 -49.64 -43.06
C ASP A 321 63.60 -49.58 -44.59
N ARG A 322 63.03 -48.57 -45.26
CA ARG A 322 63.23 -48.35 -46.71
C ARG A 322 64.67 -47.99 -47.03
N THR A 323 65.30 -47.12 -46.25
CA THR A 323 66.71 -46.73 -46.46
C THR A 323 67.65 -47.90 -46.18
N ALA A 324 67.37 -48.74 -45.17
CA ALA A 324 68.10 -49.98 -44.91
C ALA A 324 67.98 -50.99 -46.07
N GLN A 325 66.79 -51.18 -46.64
CA GLN A 325 66.58 -52.06 -47.80
C GLN A 325 67.30 -51.57 -49.07
N ILE A 326 67.33 -50.25 -49.32
CA ILE A 326 68.05 -49.67 -50.47
C ILE A 326 69.56 -49.86 -50.31
N LYS A 327 70.09 -49.68 -49.09
CA LYS A 327 71.52 -49.84 -48.80
C LYS A 327 71.97 -51.31 -48.90
N GLY A 328 71.13 -52.25 -48.48
CA GLY A 328 71.37 -53.70 -48.67
C GLY A 328 71.38 -54.13 -50.14
N ARG A 329 70.53 -53.52 -50.99
CA ARG A 329 70.46 -53.83 -52.43
C ARG A 329 71.60 -53.26 -53.27
N HIS A 330 72.25 -52.20 -52.79
CA HIS A 330 73.45 -51.63 -53.42
C HIS A 330 74.74 -52.36 -53.00
N GLY A 331 74.77 -52.97 -51.81
CA GLY A 331 75.89 -53.79 -51.35
C GLY A 331 76.09 -55.10 -52.16
N ASP A 332 75.03 -55.63 -52.77
CA ASP A 332 75.09 -56.84 -53.61
C ASP A 332 75.53 -56.56 -55.07
N PHE A 333 75.58 -55.29 -55.50
CA PHE A 333 75.98 -54.92 -56.88
C PHE A 333 77.46 -54.51 -57.01
N GLU A 334 78.18 -54.36 -55.89
CA GLU A 334 79.64 -54.12 -55.88
C GLU A 334 80.45 -55.42 -55.61
N SER A 335 79.80 -56.58 -55.62
CA SER A 335 80.41 -57.89 -55.36
C SER A 335 80.21 -58.94 -56.47
N GLU A 336 80.18 -58.53 -57.74
CA GLU A 336 80.38 -59.43 -58.89
C GLU A 336 81.64 -59.10 -59.68
#